data_AF-T1H567-F1
#
_entry.id   AF-T1H567-F1
#
_cell.length_a   1.000
_cell.length_b   1.000
_cell.length_c   1.000
_cell.angle_alpha   90.00
_cell.angle_beta   90.00
_cell.angle_gamma   90.00
#
_symmetry.space_group_name_H-M   'P 1'
#
loop_
_entity.id
_entity.type
_entity.pdbx_description
1 polymer ?
#
loop_
_entity_poly.entity_id
_entity_poly.type
_entity_poly.pdbx_seq_one_letter_code
_entity_poly.pdbx_strand_id
1 'polypeptide(L)'
;MNKCTVVAKRELFYAWPFGLAAWLAGLIFIDRVRSEKARSTLNAANHIVKSKKIKLWVFPEGTRRNTGEIHEFKKGAFHMAIDAQIPILPILLHYVFER
;
A
#
# COMPACT_ATOMS: atom_id res chain seq x y z
N MET A 1 18.90 -8.18 2.90
CA MET A 1 17.90 -8.78 1.99
C MET A 1 16.84 -7.72 1.70
N ASN A 2 16.87 -7.13 0.49
CA ASN A 2 16.02 -5.99 0.11
C ASN A 2 14.57 -6.43 -0.10
N LYS A 3 13.82 -6.64 0.98
CA LYS A 3 12.39 -6.99 0.88
C LYS A 3 11.59 -5.75 0.50
N CYS A 4 10.78 -5.87 -0.55
CA CYS A 4 9.80 -4.88 -0.95
C CYS A 4 8.40 -5.45 -0.69
N THR A 5 7.56 -4.66 -0.04
CA THR A 5 6.21 -5.04 0.35
C THR A 5 5.22 -4.04 -0.24
N VAL A 6 4.09 -4.54 -0.70
CA VAL A 6 3.00 -3.72 -1.23
C VAL A 6 1.81 -3.74 -0.26
N VAL A 7 1.10 -2.63 -0.18
CA VAL A 7 -0.15 -2.53 0.57
C VAL A 7 -1.31 -3.07 -0.27
N ALA A 8 -1.95 -4.14 0.20
CA ALA A 8 -3.07 -4.80 -0.47
C ALA A 8 -4.40 -4.64 0.29
N LYS A 9 -5.51 -4.84 -0.44
CA LYS A 9 -6.85 -4.89 0.13
C LYS A 9 -7.01 -6.12 1.01
N ARG A 10 -7.68 -5.99 2.16
CA ARG A 10 -7.99 -7.15 3.02
C ARG A 10 -8.75 -8.25 2.28
N GLU A 11 -9.66 -7.89 1.38
CA GLU A 11 -10.43 -8.86 0.59
C GLU A 11 -9.53 -9.78 -0.25
N LEU A 12 -8.35 -9.29 -0.64
CA LEU A 12 -7.38 -10.05 -1.43
C LEU A 12 -6.74 -11.20 -0.64
N PHE A 13 -6.80 -11.16 0.69
CA PHE A 13 -6.39 -12.27 1.55
C PHE A 13 -7.30 -13.50 1.38
N TYR A 14 -8.59 -13.29 1.12
CA TYR A 14 -9.56 -14.38 0.95
C TYR A 14 -9.56 -14.97 -0.48
N ALA A 15 -8.86 -14.34 -1.42
CA ALA A 15 -8.74 -14.85 -2.78
C ALA A 15 -7.74 -16.02 -2.82
N TRP A 16 -8.22 -17.24 -2.63
CA TRP A 16 -7.38 -18.44 -2.75
C TRP A 16 -6.99 -18.71 -4.23
N PRO A 17 -5.74 -19.08 -4.54
CA PRO A 17 -4.56 -19.27 -3.67
C PRO A 17 -3.69 -18.01 -3.46
N PHE A 18 -4.02 -16.92 -4.16
CA PHE A 18 -3.22 -15.69 -4.19
C PHE A 18 -3.03 -15.04 -2.82
N GLY A 19 -4.09 -15.03 -1.99
CA GLY A 19 -4.07 -14.41 -0.66
C GLY A 19 -3.08 -15.07 0.30
N LEU A 20 -2.98 -16.40 0.28
CA LEU A 20 -2.02 -17.13 1.12
C LEU A 20 -0.59 -16.92 0.65
N ALA A 21 -0.36 -16.93 -0.67
CA ALA A 21 0.96 -16.61 -1.24
C ALA A 21 1.39 -15.18 -0.90
N ALA A 22 0.48 -14.22 -1.00
CA ALA A 22 0.73 -12.82 -0.64
C ALA A 22 1.03 -12.64 0.85
N TRP A 23 0.33 -13.39 1.72
CA TRP A 23 0.61 -13.38 3.15
C TRP A 23 1.99 -13.94 3.49
N LEU A 24 2.38 -15.07 2.89
CA LEU A 24 3.71 -15.66 3.04
C LEU A 24 4.82 -14.75 2.47
N ALA A 25 4.53 -14.00 1.41
CA ALA A 25 5.43 -13.00 0.85
C ALA A 25 5.59 -11.75 1.76
N GLY A 26 4.76 -11.62 2.80
CA GLY A 26 4.81 -10.49 3.74
C GLY A 26 4.10 -9.24 3.20
N LEU A 27 3.04 -9.40 2.41
CA LEU A 27 2.18 -8.29 2.03
C LEU A 27 1.41 -7.74 3.24
N ILE A 28 1.30 -6.42 3.31
CA ILE A 28 0.53 -5.75 4.37
C ILE A 28 -0.90 -5.58 3.85
N PHE A 29 -1.84 -6.27 4.49
CA PHE A 29 -3.26 -6.15 4.17
C PHE A 29 -3.90 -5.07 5.02
N ILE A 30 -4.59 -4.13 4.37
CA ILE A 30 -5.31 -3.04 5.04
C ILE A 30 -6.80 -3.14 4.74
N ASP A 31 -7.60 -3.05 5.81
CA ASP A 31 -9.05 -2.88 5.72
C ASP A 31 -9.37 -1.39 5.49
N ARG A 32 -9.76 -1.03 4.27
CA ARG A 32 -10.08 0.36 3.90
C ARG A 32 -11.51 0.77 4.28
N VAL A 33 -12.35 -0.17 4.72
CA VAL A 33 -13.73 0.09 5.14
C VAL A 33 -13.78 0.65 6.56
N ARG A 34 -12.83 0.25 7.42
CA ARG A 34 -12.72 0.74 8.80
C ARG A 34 -11.45 1.58 8.99
N SER A 35 -11.60 2.89 8.86
CA SER A 35 -10.54 3.90 8.96
C SER A 35 -9.67 3.79 10.22
N GLU A 36 -10.25 3.43 11.37
CA GLU A 36 -9.49 3.22 12.61
C GLU A 36 -8.60 1.97 12.55
N LYS A 37 -9.14 0.83 12.11
CA LYS A 37 -8.36 -0.40 11.94
C LYS A 37 -7.28 -0.25 10.87
N ALA A 38 -7.53 0.55 9.83
CA ALA A 38 -6.53 0.88 8.84
C ALA A 38 -5.34 1.62 9.47
N ARG A 39 -5.61 2.61 10.32
CA ARG A 39 -4.59 3.40 11.03
C ARG A 39 -3.75 2.55 11.99
N SER A 40 -4.38 1.71 12.82
CA SER A 40 -3.63 0.84 13.74
C SER A 40 -2.74 -0.16 12.99
N THR A 41 -3.25 -0.72 11.88
CA THR A 41 -2.49 -1.63 11.02
C THR A 41 -1.33 -0.91 10.31
N LEU A 42 -1.54 0.33 9.85
CA LEU A 42 -0.49 1.18 9.28
C LEU A 42 0.61 1.50 10.31
N ASN A 43 0.23 1.81 11.56
CA ASN A 43 1.19 2.08 12.63
C ASN A 43 2.03 0.85 12.96
N ALA A 44 1.42 -0.34 13.03
CA ALA A 44 2.14 -1.59 13.21
C ALA A 44 3.08 -1.88 12.04
N ALA A 45 2.61 -1.67 10.81
CA ALA A 45 3.44 -1.79 9.60
C ALA A 45 4.63 -0.81 9.64
N ASN A 46 4.44 0.42 10.13
CA ASN A 46 5.48 1.42 10.28
C ASN A 46 6.65 0.96 11.16
N HIS A 47 6.33 0.36 12.31
CA HIS A 47 7.37 -0.21 13.18
C HIS A 47 8.17 -1.31 12.49
N ILE A 48 7.50 -2.15 11.69
CA ILE A 48 8.15 -3.23 10.94
C ILE A 48 9.02 -2.67 9.80
N VAL A 49 8.52 -1.69 9.05
CA VAL A 49 9.24 -1.02 7.97
C VAL A 49 10.50 -0.35 8.52
N LYS A 50 10.39 0.36 9.65
CA LYS A 50 11.51 1.05 10.31
C LYS A 50 12.56 0.07 10.86
N SER A 51 12.13 -1.00 11.55
CA SER A 51 13.04 -1.97 12.15
C SER A 51 13.73 -2.87 11.12
N LYS A 52 13.02 -3.28 10.07
CA LYS A 52 13.53 -4.24 9.07
C LYS A 52 14.01 -3.58 7.77
N LYS A 53 14.00 -2.25 7.68
CA LYS A 53 14.36 -1.46 6.48
C LYS A 53 13.70 -1.97 5.20
N ILE A 54 12.40 -2.27 5.28
CA ILE A 54 11.60 -2.80 4.17
C ILE A 54 11.19 -1.64 3.25
N LYS A 55 11.18 -1.87 1.93
CA LYS A 55 10.68 -0.88 0.96
C LYS A 55 9.17 -1.05 0.81
N LEU A 56 8.40 0.00 1.08
CA LEU A 56 6.93 -0.06 0.99
C LEU A 56 6.44 0.62 -0.28
N TRP A 57 5.63 -0.09 -1.08
CA TRP A 57 4.95 0.45 -2.23
C TRP A 57 3.50 0.75 -1.90
N VAL A 58 3.08 2.00 -2.14
CA VAL A 58 1.71 2.46 -1.92
C VAL A 58 1.17 3.16 -3.16
N PHE A 59 -0.07 2.86 -3.51
CA PHE A 59 -0.85 3.60 -4.51
C PHE A 59 -1.80 4.55 -3.77
N PRO A 60 -1.55 5.87 -3.76
CA PRO A 60 -2.28 6.82 -2.91
C PRO A 60 -3.75 7.00 -3.33
N GLU A 61 -4.09 6.71 -4.58
CA GLU A 61 -5.47 6.71 -5.08
C GLU A 61 -6.29 5.52 -4.55
N GLY A 62 -5.62 4.39 -4.32
CA GLY A 62 -6.25 3.17 -3.81
C GLY A 62 -7.13 2.40 -4.80
N THR A 63 -7.63 3.01 -5.87
CA THR A 63 -8.44 2.34 -6.89
C THR A 63 -7.84 2.54 -8.26
N ARG A 64 -7.92 1.51 -9.13
CA ARG A 64 -7.62 1.67 -10.55
C ARG A 64 -8.88 2.21 -11.23
N ARG A 65 -8.77 3.30 -11.98
CA ARG A 65 -9.83 3.82 -12.86
C ARG A 65 -9.27 4.08 -14.26
N ASN A 66 -10.11 3.85 -15.27
CA ASN A 66 -9.75 3.97 -16.69
C ASN A 66 -10.07 5.36 -17.28
N THR A 67 -10.31 6.37 -16.45
CA THR A 67 -10.72 7.71 -16.90
C THR A 67 -9.56 8.62 -17.30
N GLY A 68 -8.31 8.17 -17.21
CA GLY A 68 -7.12 8.94 -17.60
C GLY A 68 -6.76 10.11 -16.65
N GLU A 69 -7.61 10.41 -15.67
CA GLU A 69 -7.42 11.49 -14.71
C GLU A 69 -6.89 10.98 -13.36
N ILE A 70 -6.02 11.78 -12.73
CA ILE A 70 -5.49 11.53 -11.38
C ILE A 70 -6.50 12.03 -10.35
N HIS A 71 -6.98 11.15 -9.48
CA HIS A 71 -7.92 11.52 -8.42
C HIS A 71 -7.23 11.90 -7.11
N GLU A 72 -8.02 12.38 -6.14
CA GLU A 72 -7.53 12.79 -4.83
C GLU A 72 -6.75 11.69 -4.11
N PHE A 73 -5.56 12.06 -3.65
CA PHE A 73 -4.70 11.17 -2.89
C PHE A 73 -5.19 11.00 -1.45
N LYS A 74 -5.24 9.76 -0.99
CA LYS A 74 -5.50 9.46 0.42
C LYS A 74 -4.30 9.84 1.28
N LYS A 75 -4.52 10.68 2.30
CA LYS A 75 -3.48 11.21 3.19
C LYS A 75 -2.78 10.16 4.07
N GLY A 76 -3.40 9.01 4.30
CA GLY A 76 -2.92 8.00 5.26
C GLY A 76 -1.49 7.50 4.98
N ALA A 77 -1.14 7.30 3.71
CA ALA A 77 0.20 6.85 3.32
C ALA A 77 1.28 7.93 3.57
N PHE A 78 0.93 9.20 3.39
CA PHE A 78 1.84 10.32 3.60
C PHE A 78 2.08 10.58 5.09
N HIS A 79 1.02 10.53 5.91
CA HIS A 79 1.17 10.59 7.37
C HIS A 79 2.10 9.49 7.88
N MET A 80 1.89 8.26 7.41
CA MET A 80 2.73 7.13 7.74
C MET A 80 4.22 7.37 7.39
N ALA A 81 4.51 7.94 6.22
CA ALA A 81 5.88 8.25 5.82
C ALA A 81 6.53 9.36 6.68
N ILE A 82 5.74 10.38 7.07
CA ILE A 82 6.17 11.44 7.98
C ILE A 82 6.46 10.86 9.36
N ASP A 83 5.56 10.06 9.92
CA ASP A 83 5.72 9.45 11.26
C ASP A 83 6.93 8.51 11.31
N ALA A 84 7.17 7.77 10.23
CA ALA A 84 8.31 6.85 10.13
C ALA A 84 9.62 7.55 9.74
N GLN A 85 9.58 8.82 9.34
CA GLN A 85 10.73 9.59 8.82
C GLN A 85 11.43 8.86 7.66
N ILE A 86 10.65 8.36 6.70
CA ILE A 86 11.14 7.60 5.54
C ILE A 86 11.05 8.47 4.28
N PRO A 87 12.08 8.50 3.41
CA PRO A 87 12.00 9.20 2.14
C PRO A 87 10.93 8.59 1.22
N ILE A 88 10.14 9.44 0.58
CA ILE A 88 9.13 9.04 -0.41
C ILE A 88 9.73 9.20 -1.80
N LEU A 89 9.65 8.15 -2.62
CA LEU A 89 9.98 8.21 -4.04
C LEU A 89 8.69 8.28 -4.87
N PRO A 90 8.35 9.43 -5.48
CA PRO A 90 7.18 9.53 -6.34
C PRO A 90 7.44 8.81 -7.68
N ILE A 91 6.46 8.05 -8.15
CA ILE A 91 6.49 7.37 -9.44
C ILE A 91 5.18 7.69 -10.16
N LEU A 92 5.27 8.18 -11.40
CA LEU A 92 4.13 8.43 -12.27
C LEU A 92 3.99 7.27 -13.26
N LEU A 93 2.79 6.71 -13.38
CA LEU A 93 2.45 5.70 -14.38
C LEU A 93 1.42 6.32 -15.33
N HIS A 94 1.81 6.53 -16.59
CA HIS A 94 0.91 7.01 -17.63
C HIS A 94 0.65 5.87 -18.62
N TYR A 95 -0.62 5.49 -18.77
CA TYR A 95 -1.03 4.46 -19.73
C TYR A 95 -1.59 5.15 -20.97
N VAL A 96 -0.94 4.96 -22.11
CA VAL A 96 -1.52 5.32 -23.40
C VAL A 96 -2.49 4.21 -23.77
N PHE A 97 -3.78 4.52 -23.75
CA PHE A 97 -4.82 3.60 -24.19
C PHE A 97 -5.08 3.88 -25.68
N GLU A 98 -4.38 3.17 -26.57
CA GLU A 98 -4.72 3.11 -27.99
C GLU A 98 -6.09 2.42 -28.10
N ARG A 99 -7.05 3.03 -28.80
CA ARG A 99 -8.34 2.40 -29.13
C ARG A 99 -8.21 1.53 -30.37
#